data_AF-A0A439IH08-F1
#
_entry.id   AF-A0A439IH08-F1
#
_cell.length_a   1.000
_cell.length_b   1.000
_cell.length_c   1.000
_cell.angle_alpha   90.00
_cell.angle_beta   90.00
_cell.angle_gamma   90.00
#
_symmetry.space_group_name_H-M   'P 1'
#
loop_
_entity.id
_entity.type
_entity.pdbx_description
1 polymer ?
#
loop_
_entity_poly.entity_id
_entity_poly.type
_entity_poly.pdbx_seq_one_letter_code
_entity_poly.pdbx_strand_id
1 'polypeptide(L)' 'MAYKRTSDTSRVKKGAELEVEHLAEVTDVTPKQARALLRKHGADWQRLKDEAEELKKDE' A
#
# COMPACT_ATOMS: atom_id res chain seq x y z
N MET A 1 20.45 30.31 -10.66
CA MET A 1 19.27 29.89 -9.87
C MET A 1 19.54 28.49 -9.34
N ALA A 2 19.71 28.31 -8.03
CA ALA A 2 19.92 27.00 -7.44
C ALA A 2 18.58 26.27 -7.37
N TYR A 3 18.38 25.27 -8.23
CA TYR A 3 17.27 24.33 -8.12
C TYR A 3 17.49 23.52 -6.85
N LYS A 4 16.90 23.97 -5.73
CA LYS A 4 16.72 23.14 -4.56
C LYS A 4 15.93 21.93 -5.03
N ARG A 5 16.62 20.80 -5.19
CA ARG A 5 16.01 19.50 -5.48
C ARG A 5 15.24 19.10 -4.22
N THR A 6 14.08 19.72 -4.01
CA THR A 6 13.12 19.26 -3.00
C THR A 6 12.76 17.86 -3.44
N SER A 7 13.17 16.85 -2.67
CA SER A 7 12.70 15.49 -2.89
C SER A 7 11.19 15.55 -2.76
N ASP A 8 10.52 15.59 -3.90
CA ASP A 8 9.06 15.66 -3.99
C ASP A 8 8.51 14.29 -3.60
N THR A 9 8.50 14.03 -2.30
CA THR A 9 7.95 12.82 -1.69
C THR A 9 6.44 12.69 -1.93
N SER A 10 5.79 13.72 -2.50
CA SER A 10 4.39 13.71 -2.86
C SER A 10 4.04 12.63 -3.89
N ARG A 11 4.94 12.35 -4.85
CA ARG A 11 4.77 11.27 -5.84
C ARG A 11 4.78 9.89 -5.20
N VAL A 12 5.66 9.69 -4.22
CA VAL A 12 5.76 8.43 -3.46
C VAL A 12 4.52 8.23 -2.60
N LYS A 13 4.00 9.31 -1.98
CA LYS A 13 2.74 9.25 -1.21
C LYS A 13 1.54 8.90 -2.08
N LYS A 14 1.42 9.50 -3.27
CA LYS A 14 0.34 9.17 -4.22
C LYS A 14 0.42 7.73 -4.73
N GLY A 15 1.63 7.23 -5.03
CA GLY A 15 1.83 5.83 -5.43
C GLY A 15 1.39 4.86 -4.34
N ALA A 16 1.79 5.11 -3.10
CA ALA A 16 1.40 4.30 -1.96
C ALA A 16 -0.12 4.31 -1.70
N GLU A 17 -0.81 5.43 -1.91
CA GLU A 17 -2.27 5.50 -1.76
C GLU A 17 -3.01 4.71 -2.85
N LEU A 18 -2.50 4.73 -4.07
CA LEU A 18 -3.06 3.95 -5.18
C LEU A 18 -2.87 2.44 -4.97
N GLU A 19 -1.72 2.02 -4.43
CA GLU A 19 -1.49 0.62 -4.05
C GLU A 19 -2.41 0.18 -2.90
N VAL A 20 -2.68 1.06 -1.92
CA VAL A 20 -3.61 0.78 -0.82
C VAL A 20 -5.03 0.56 -1.34
N GLU A 21 -5.49 1.45 -2.23
CA GLU A 21 -6.81 1.38 -2.84
C GLU A 21 -6.96 0.09 -3.67
N HIS A 22 -5.96 -0.22 -4.50
CA HIS A 22 -5.99 -1.45 -5.30
C HIS A 22 -6.00 -2.71 -4.43
N LEU A 23 -5.21 -2.75 -3.35
CA LEU A 23 -5.19 -3.90 -2.44
C LEU A 23 -6.52 -4.07 -1.70
N ALA A 24 -7.10 -2.97 -1.22
CA ALA A 24 -8.42 -2.97 -0.59
C ALA A 24 -9.51 -3.47 -1.54
N GLU A 25 -9.48 -3.05 -2.81
CA GLU A 25 -10.45 -3.51 -3.82
C GLU A 25 -10.28 -5.00 -4.18
N VAL A 26 -9.04 -5.48 -4.33
CA VAL A 26 -8.77 -6.86 -4.77
C VAL A 26 -9.04 -7.87 -3.66
N THR A 27 -8.74 -7.52 -2.41
CA THR A 27 -8.79 -8.45 -1.26
C THR A 27 -9.92 -8.15 -0.28
N ASP A 28 -10.70 -7.10 -0.55
CA ASP A 28 -11.87 -6.70 0.23
C ASP A 28 -11.53 -6.35 1.70
N VAL A 29 -10.26 -6.03 1.95
CA VAL A 29 -9.76 -5.60 3.27
C VAL A 29 -9.91 -4.11 3.44
N THR A 30 -9.93 -3.64 4.69
CA THR A 30 -10.02 -2.20 4.95
C THR A 30 -8.76 -1.48 4.45
N PRO A 31 -8.87 -0.21 4.00
CA PRO A 31 -7.71 0.59 3.60
C PRO A 31 -6.64 0.71 4.70
N LYS A 32 -7.04 0.61 5.98
CA LYS A 32 -6.10 0.58 7.11
C LYS A 32 -5.28 -0.72 7.13
N GLN A 33 -5.90 -1.88 6.93
CA GLN A 33 -5.21 -3.16 6.84
C GLN A 33 -4.29 -3.18 5.62
N ALA A 34 -4.78 -2.75 4.45
CA ALA A 34 -3.97 -2.65 3.23
C ALA A 34 -2.73 -1.76 3.42
N ARG A 35 -2.87 -0.60 4.08
CA ARG A 35 -1.75 0.30 4.40
C ARG A 35 -0.76 -0.30 5.39
N ALA A 36 -1.23 -1.12 6.33
CA ALA A 36 -0.36 -1.86 7.26
C ALA A 36 0.43 -2.96 6.53
N LEU A 37 -0.22 -3.68 5.61
CA LEU A 37 0.39 -4.71 4.78
C LEU A 37 1.45 -4.12 3.85
N LEU A 38 1.15 -3.04 3.14
CA LEU A 38 2.10 -2.31 2.28
C LEU A 38 3.30 -1.77 3.06
N ARG A 39 3.09 -1.36 4.32
CA ARG A 39 4.19 -0.94 5.20
C ARG A 39 5.05 -2.11 5.69
N LYS A 40 4.47 -3.30 5.84
CA LYS A 40 5.16 -4.51 6.33
C LYS A 40 5.94 -5.22 5.21
N HIS A 41 5.36 -5.31 4.01
CA HIS A 41 5.88 -6.08 2.88
C HIS A 41 6.40 -5.22 1.72
N GLY A 42 6.12 -3.92 1.70
CA GLY A 42 6.48 -3.06 0.58
C GLY A 42 5.67 -3.40 -0.65
N ALA A 43 6.31 -3.41 -1.83
CA ALA A 43 5.66 -3.64 -3.13
C ALA A 43 5.48 -5.13 -3.49
N ASP A 44 5.64 -6.05 -2.54
CA ASP A 44 5.45 -7.50 -2.75
C ASP A 44 3.97 -7.88 -2.85
N TRP A 45 3.38 -7.62 -4.01
CA TRP A 45 1.96 -7.82 -4.28
C TRP A 45 1.45 -9.25 -4.03
N GLN A 46 2.29 -10.25 -4.27
CA GLN A 46 1.90 -11.64 -4.06
C GLN A 46 1.71 -11.96 -2.57
N ARG A 47 2.64 -11.52 -1.71
CA ARG A 47 2.52 -11.67 -0.26
C ARG A 47 1.40 -10.81 0.32
N LEU A 48 1.20 -9.60 -0.23
CA LEU A 48 0.11 -8.73 0.19
C LEU A 48 -1.25 -9.39 -0.02
N LYS A 49 -1.46 -10.05 -1.17
CA LYS A 49 -2.68 -10.79 -1.44
C LYS A 49 -2.86 -11.97 -0.49
N ASP A 50 -1.83 -12.79 -0.34
CA ASP A 50 -1.90 -13.99 0.52
C ASP A 50 -2.22 -13.59 1.97
N GLU A 51 -1.55 -12.58 2.51
CA GLU A 51 -1.75 -12.13 3.89
C GLU A 51 -3.06 -11.35 4.09
N ALA A 52 -3.55 -10.65 3.06
CA ALA A 52 -4.87 -10.04 3.08
C ALA A 52 -5.99 -11.10 3.02
N GLU A 53 -5.83 -12.16 2.24
CA GLU A 53 -6.76 -13.29 2.21
C GLU A 53 -6.76 -14.07 3.53
N GLU A 54 -5.62 -14.21 4.21
CA GLU A 54 -5.55 -14.74 5.58
C GLU A 54 -6.26 -13.84 6.59
N LEU A 55 -6.01 -12.52 6.54
CA LEU A 55 -6.68 -11.53 7.40
C LEU A 55 -8.20 -11.58 7.28
N LYS A 56 -8.73 -11.84 6.09
CA LYS A 56 -10.18 -12.01 5.84
C LYS A 56 -10.75 -13.28 6.46
N LYS A 57 -9.94 -14.33 6.70
CA LYS A 57 -10.39 -15.60 7.29
C LYS A 57 -10.51 -15.56 8.80
N ASP A 58 -9.81 -14.64 9.45
CA ASP A 58 -9.80 -14.50 10.92
C ASP A 58 -10.89 -13.55 11.45
N GLU A 59 -11.76 -13.00 10.59
CA GLU A 59 -12.93 -12.17 10.93
C GLU A 59 -14.26 -12.88 10.64
#